data_AF-A0A8S1ZNA6-F1
#
_entry.id   AF-A0A8S1ZNA6-F1
#
_cell.length_a   1.000
_cell.length_b   1.000
_cell.length_c   1.000
_cell.angle_alpha   90.00
_cell.angle_beta   90.00
_cell.angle_gamma   90.00
#
_symmetry.space_group_name_H-M   'P 1'
#
loop_
_entity.id
_entity.type
_entity.pdbx_description
1 polymer ?
#
loop_
_entity_poly.entity_id
_entity_poly.type
_entity_poly.pdbx_seq_one_letter_code
_entity_poly.pdbx_strand_id
1 'polypeptide(L)'
;MGLVTDEVRARAEKYTGDEICREKTKEFLKEVSMPNGLLPLKDIEEVGYDRETGIVWLKQKKSITHKFLEIGKLVSYATEVTAQVEVGKIKKLTGVKAKELLIWVTLNELALEQPISSGKINFRTPTGLSRTFPVSAFVVPEVEKPAMEKNNGTTEVKEAVAVTDA
;
A
#
# COMPACT_ATOMS: atom_id res chain seq x y z
N MET A 1 -15.38 -2.85 -17.70
CA MET A 1 -14.22 -1.94 -17.76
C MET A 1 -13.56 -1.91 -16.39
N GLY A 2 -12.23 -1.94 -16.34
CA GLY A 2 -11.48 -1.84 -15.09
C GLY A 2 -11.60 -0.44 -14.47
N LEU A 3 -11.41 -0.34 -13.16
CA LEU A 3 -11.50 0.94 -12.45
C LEU A 3 -10.39 1.92 -12.90
N VAL A 4 -9.23 1.39 -13.25
CA VAL A 4 -8.05 2.18 -13.68
C VAL A 4 -8.04 2.28 -15.20
N THR A 5 -8.65 3.33 -15.75
CA THR A 5 -8.65 3.64 -17.18
C THR A 5 -7.41 4.43 -17.60
N ASP A 6 -7.18 4.60 -18.90
CA ASP A 6 -6.06 5.42 -19.40
C ASP A 6 -6.16 6.88 -18.97
N GLU A 7 -7.38 7.42 -18.89
CA GLU A 7 -7.64 8.77 -18.38
C GLU A 7 -7.29 8.91 -16.89
N VAL A 8 -7.69 7.93 -16.07
CA VAL A 8 -7.31 7.87 -14.65
C VAL A 8 -5.79 7.79 -14.53
N ARG A 9 -5.13 6.93 -15.34
CA ARG A 9 -3.67 6.85 -15.36
C ARG A 9 -3.05 8.17 -15.82
N ALA A 10 -3.63 8.92 -16.75
CA ALA A 10 -3.05 10.19 -17.20
C ALA A 10 -3.06 11.28 -16.11
N ARG A 11 -4.10 11.30 -15.26
CA ARG A 11 -4.25 12.29 -14.17
C ARG A 11 -3.57 11.90 -12.86
N ALA A 12 -3.43 10.60 -12.61
CA ALA A 12 -2.93 10.08 -11.34
C ALA A 12 -1.45 10.38 -11.09
N GLU A 13 -1.12 10.65 -9.82
CA GLU A 13 0.26 10.55 -9.36
C GLU A 13 0.69 9.08 -9.39
N LYS A 14 1.85 8.81 -9.97
CA LYS A 14 2.38 7.47 -10.21
C LYS A 14 3.80 7.37 -9.70
N TYR A 15 4.07 6.32 -8.93
CA TYR A 15 5.38 6.01 -8.41
C TYR A 15 5.76 4.59 -8.79
N THR A 16 7.05 4.39 -9.06
CA THR A 16 7.60 3.08 -9.44
C THR A 16 8.82 2.76 -8.59
N GLY A 17 8.96 1.48 -8.21
CA GLY A 17 10.05 0.98 -7.36
C GLY A 17 9.62 0.72 -5.92
N ASP A 18 10.09 -0.40 -5.35
CA ASP A 18 9.57 -0.97 -4.09
C ASP A 18 9.59 0.01 -2.92
N GLU A 19 10.72 0.69 -2.71
CA GLU A 19 10.91 1.57 -1.55
C GLU A 19 9.96 2.76 -1.56
N ILE A 20 9.94 3.53 -2.66
CA ILE A 20 9.06 4.69 -2.80
C ILE A 20 7.58 4.28 -2.84
N CYS A 21 7.25 3.15 -3.47
CA CYS A 21 5.87 2.69 -3.52
C CYS A 21 5.37 2.27 -2.13
N ARG A 22 6.23 1.63 -1.31
CA ARG A 22 5.88 1.27 0.08
C ARG A 22 5.66 2.52 0.93
N GLU A 23 6.49 3.55 0.78
CA GLU A 23 6.32 4.83 1.48
C GLU A 23 5.03 5.53 1.05
N LYS A 24 4.80 5.68 -0.25
CA LYS A 24 3.60 6.33 -0.79
C LYS A 24 2.31 5.59 -0.46
N THR A 25 2.33 4.26 -0.46
CA THR A 25 1.14 3.49 -0.06
C THR A 25 0.76 3.76 1.40
N LYS A 26 1.74 3.89 2.31
CA LYS A 26 1.47 4.23 3.72
C LYS A 26 0.94 5.66 3.85
N GLU A 27 1.50 6.61 3.11
CA GLU A 27 0.99 7.99 3.05
C GLU A 27 -0.47 8.03 2.58
N PHE A 28 -0.80 7.32 1.51
CA PHE A 28 -2.16 7.27 0.97
C PHE A 28 -3.14 6.66 1.96
N LEU A 29 -2.78 5.55 2.62
CA LEU A 29 -3.60 4.94 3.68
C LEU A 29 -3.85 5.92 4.83
N LYS A 30 -2.80 6.62 5.28
CA LYS A 30 -2.89 7.62 6.35
C LYS A 30 -3.82 8.77 5.97
N GLU A 31 -3.69 9.28 4.75
CA GLU A 31 -4.52 10.36 4.22
C GLU A 31 -6.01 10.01 4.24
N VAL A 32 -6.37 8.79 3.82
CA VAL A 32 -7.77 8.33 3.87
C VAL A 32 -8.15 7.72 5.22
N SER A 33 -7.38 7.95 6.28
CA SER A 33 -7.64 7.45 7.65
C SER A 33 -7.77 5.93 7.74
N MET A 34 -7.12 5.17 6.86
CA MET A 34 -7.11 3.71 6.88
C MET A 34 -5.86 3.17 7.58
N PRO A 35 -5.93 2.00 8.24
CA PRO A 35 -4.80 1.44 8.96
C PRO A 35 -3.60 1.11 8.06
N ASN A 36 -2.39 1.46 8.49
CA ASN A 36 -1.15 1.34 7.72
C ASN A 36 -0.69 -0.12 7.47
N GLY A 37 -1.28 -1.09 8.17
CA GLY A 37 -0.98 -2.52 8.06
C GLY A 37 -2.01 -3.31 7.26
N LEU A 38 -2.92 -2.67 6.53
CA LEU A 38 -3.90 -3.36 5.67
C LEU A 38 -3.26 -4.17 4.52
N LEU A 39 -2.01 -3.85 4.17
CA LEU A 39 -1.29 -4.45 3.05
C LEU A 39 0.10 -4.92 3.52
N PRO A 40 0.60 -6.08 3.06
CA PRO A 40 1.92 -6.58 3.43
C PRO A 40 3.10 -5.87 2.73
N LEU A 41 2.83 -4.98 1.75
CA LEU A 41 3.76 -4.08 1.06
C LEU A 41 5.12 -4.71 0.69
N LYS A 42 5.09 -5.74 -0.16
CA LYS A 42 6.28 -6.50 -0.58
C LYS A 42 6.40 -6.55 -2.11
N ASP A 43 7.61 -6.29 -2.61
CA ASP A 43 7.98 -6.37 -4.03
C ASP A 43 7.02 -5.54 -4.92
N ILE A 44 6.77 -4.29 -4.49
CA ILE A 44 5.85 -3.37 -5.18
C ILE A 44 6.55 -2.76 -6.39
N GLU A 45 5.89 -2.80 -7.54
CA GLU A 45 6.42 -2.29 -8.80
C GLU A 45 5.89 -0.90 -9.11
N GLU A 46 4.61 -0.67 -8.85
CA GLU A 46 3.91 0.57 -9.17
C GLU A 46 2.80 0.83 -8.14
N VAL A 47 2.65 2.08 -7.72
CA VAL A 47 1.47 2.57 -7.02
C VAL A 47 0.98 3.83 -7.72
N GLY A 48 -0.33 3.99 -7.80
CA GLY A 48 -0.91 5.22 -8.34
C GLY A 48 -2.16 5.66 -7.59
N TYR A 49 -2.38 6.97 -7.61
CA TYR A 49 -3.51 7.62 -6.97
C TYR A 49 -4.03 8.78 -7.83
N ASP A 50 -5.24 8.64 -8.34
CA ASP A 50 -6.01 9.75 -8.88
C ASP A 50 -6.83 10.39 -7.76
N ARG A 51 -6.32 11.50 -7.21
CA ARG A 51 -6.94 12.24 -6.11
C ARG A 51 -8.28 12.87 -6.50
N GLU A 52 -8.50 13.13 -7.79
CA GLU A 52 -9.75 13.71 -8.26
C GLU A 52 -10.91 12.72 -8.13
N THR A 53 -10.68 11.45 -8.48
CA THR A 53 -11.72 10.40 -8.47
C THR A 53 -11.66 9.49 -7.25
N GLY A 54 -10.58 9.56 -6.47
CA GLY A 54 -10.29 8.65 -5.37
C GLY A 54 -9.78 7.29 -5.84
N ILE A 55 -9.42 7.10 -7.11
CA ILE A 55 -9.03 5.79 -7.64
C ILE A 55 -7.56 5.52 -7.33
N VAL A 56 -7.29 4.38 -6.70
CA VAL A 56 -5.95 3.91 -6.37
C VAL A 56 -5.68 2.54 -6.96
N TRP A 57 -4.41 2.26 -7.23
CA TRP A 57 -3.96 0.92 -7.52
C TRP A 57 -2.56 0.66 -6.98
N LEU A 58 -2.30 -0.62 -6.73
CA LEU A 58 -1.00 -1.15 -6.35
C LEU A 58 -0.70 -2.37 -7.20
N LYS A 59 0.48 -2.39 -7.82
CA LYS A 59 1.02 -3.55 -8.54
C LYS A 59 2.22 -4.11 -7.81
N GLN A 60 2.23 -5.43 -7.66
CA GLN A 60 3.29 -6.19 -7.02
C GLN A 60 3.71 -7.36 -7.90
N LYS A 61 5.00 -7.72 -7.83
CA LYS A 61 5.62 -8.71 -8.72
C LYS A 61 4.95 -10.07 -8.71
N LYS A 62 4.42 -10.49 -7.56
CA LYS A 62 3.73 -11.77 -7.35
C LYS A 62 2.57 -11.59 -6.41
N SER A 63 1.50 -12.37 -6.57
CA SER A 63 0.45 -12.46 -5.55
C SER A 63 1.02 -12.93 -4.22
N ILE A 64 0.50 -12.39 -3.11
CA ILE A 64 0.93 -12.74 -1.76
C ILE A 64 -0.26 -13.17 -0.91
N THR A 65 -0.04 -14.14 -0.03
CA THR A 65 -0.98 -14.48 1.04
C THR A 65 -0.39 -14.02 2.36
N HIS A 66 -1.16 -13.24 3.11
CA HIS A 66 -0.79 -12.72 4.42
C HIS A 66 -1.74 -13.30 5.47
N LYS A 67 -1.20 -13.59 6.66
CA LYS A 67 -1.98 -14.02 7.82
C LYS A 67 -2.00 -12.89 8.85
N PHE A 68 -3.17 -12.29 9.06
CA PHE A 68 -3.39 -11.39 10.17
C PHE A 68 -3.53 -12.22 11.45
N LEU A 69 -2.46 -12.27 12.25
CA LEU A 69 -2.38 -13.15 13.41
C LEU A 69 -3.44 -12.82 14.47
N GLU A 70 -3.66 -11.53 14.75
CA GLU A 70 -4.61 -11.07 15.78
C GLU A 70 -6.05 -11.53 15.52
N ILE A 71 -6.47 -11.59 14.26
CA ILE A 71 -7.84 -11.99 13.87
C ILE A 71 -7.89 -13.40 13.27
N GLY A 72 -6.75 -14.08 13.17
CA GLY A 72 -6.64 -15.44 12.63
C GLY A 72 -7.05 -15.58 11.15
N LYS A 73 -7.03 -14.50 10.36
CA LYS A 73 -7.50 -14.51 8.96
C LYS A 73 -6.37 -14.62 7.97
N LEU A 74 -6.55 -15.48 6.97
CA LEU A 74 -5.72 -15.53 5.76
C LEU A 74 -6.34 -14.62 4.70
N VAL A 75 -5.54 -13.72 4.13
CA VAL A 75 -5.95 -12.81 3.07
C VAL A 75 -4.96 -12.93 1.92
N SER A 76 -5.48 -13.08 0.71
CA SER A 76 -4.69 -13.10 -0.52
C SER A 76 -4.86 -11.78 -1.26
N TYR A 77 -3.74 -11.30 -1.80
CA TYR A 77 -3.63 -10.11 -2.63
C TYR A 77 -3.05 -10.53 -3.98
N ALA A 78 -3.74 -10.15 -5.05
CA ALA A 78 -3.32 -10.40 -6.43
C ALA A 78 -2.12 -9.53 -6.80
N THR A 79 -1.60 -9.72 -8.02
CA THR A 79 -0.52 -8.89 -8.58
C THR A 79 -0.95 -7.45 -8.82
N GLU A 80 -2.26 -7.19 -8.98
CA GLU A 80 -2.82 -5.85 -9.05
C GLU A 80 -4.04 -5.77 -8.12
N VAL A 81 -4.00 -4.77 -7.23
CA VAL A 81 -5.10 -4.41 -6.32
C VAL A 81 -5.57 -3.02 -6.72
N THR A 82 -6.88 -2.84 -6.91
CA THR A 82 -7.45 -1.53 -7.25
C THR A 82 -8.63 -1.23 -6.33
N ALA A 83 -8.85 0.05 -6.05
CA ALA A 83 -9.99 0.48 -5.26
C ALA A 83 -10.33 1.95 -5.53
N GLN A 84 -11.53 2.36 -5.07
CA GLN A 84 -11.90 3.76 -4.92
C GLN A 84 -11.90 4.09 -3.43
N VAL A 85 -11.16 5.10 -3.00
CA VAL A 85 -10.97 5.48 -1.60
C VAL A 85 -11.65 6.80 -1.27
N GLU A 86 -12.15 6.85 -0.04
CA GLU A 86 -12.71 8.02 0.63
C GLU A 86 -12.20 7.99 2.08
N VAL A 87 -12.30 9.10 2.82
CA VAL A 87 -11.90 9.13 4.23
C VAL A 87 -12.66 8.06 5.03
N GLY A 88 -11.91 7.15 5.63
CA GLY A 88 -12.39 6.01 6.42
C GLY A 88 -13.04 4.90 5.61
N LYS A 89 -12.91 4.89 4.27
CA LYS A 89 -13.64 3.94 3.42
C LYS A 89 -12.89 3.57 2.13
N ILE A 90 -12.94 2.29 1.79
CA ILE A 90 -12.43 1.71 0.54
C ILE A 90 -13.60 1.00 -0.13
N LYS A 91 -13.90 1.33 -1.39
CA LYS A 91 -14.98 0.78 -2.21
C LYS A 91 -14.45 0.15 -3.48
N LYS A 92 -15.27 -0.69 -4.12
CA LYS A 92 -14.95 -1.35 -5.40
C LYS A 92 -13.59 -2.04 -5.37
N LEU A 93 -13.21 -2.59 -4.21
CA LEU A 93 -11.95 -3.27 -4.01
C LEU A 93 -11.90 -4.50 -4.92
N THR A 94 -10.78 -4.66 -5.62
CA THR A 94 -10.47 -5.83 -6.43
C THR A 94 -9.10 -6.38 -6.08
N GLY A 95 -8.85 -7.64 -6.44
CA GLY A 95 -7.56 -8.29 -6.18
C GLY A 95 -7.36 -8.75 -4.74
N VAL A 96 -8.36 -8.62 -3.85
CA VAL A 96 -8.26 -9.06 -2.45
C VAL A 96 -9.31 -10.11 -2.13
N LYS A 97 -8.88 -11.23 -1.54
CA LYS A 97 -9.79 -12.29 -1.05
C LYS A 97 -9.43 -12.71 0.37
N ALA A 98 -10.42 -12.88 1.22
CA ALA A 98 -10.26 -13.46 2.55
C ALA A 98 -10.63 -14.95 2.51
N LYS A 99 -9.90 -15.78 3.26
CA LYS A 99 -10.22 -17.19 3.44
C LYS A 99 -11.30 -17.34 4.51
N GLU A 100 -12.43 -17.92 4.13
CA GLU A 100 -13.53 -18.28 5.04
C GLU A 100 -13.74 -19.79 4.97
N LEU A 101 -13.46 -20.47 6.09
CA LEU A 101 -13.47 -21.94 6.16
C LEU A 101 -12.65 -22.57 5.02
N LEU A 102 -13.34 -23.25 4.10
CA LEU A 102 -12.76 -23.97 2.97
C LEU A 102 -12.69 -23.13 1.67
N ILE A 103 -13.31 -21.95 1.62
CA ILE A 103 -13.43 -21.15 0.40
C ILE A 103 -12.73 -19.79 0.51
N TRP A 104 -12.35 -19.24 -0.64
CA TRP A 104 -11.84 -17.86 -0.76
C TRP A 104 -12.98 -16.93 -1.20
N VAL A 105 -13.20 -15.87 -0.43
CA VAL A 105 -14.27 -14.91 -0.66
C VAL A 105 -13.68 -13.55 -1.04
N THR A 106 -14.13 -12.97 -2.15
CA THR A 106 -13.70 -11.65 -2.59
C THR A 106 -14.24 -10.56 -1.67
N LEU A 107 -13.37 -9.62 -1.30
CA LEU A 107 -13.75 -8.41 -0.59
C LEU A 107 -14.03 -7.29 -1.59
N ASN A 108 -15.02 -6.45 -1.28
CA ASN A 108 -15.44 -5.35 -2.14
C ASN A 108 -15.39 -3.98 -1.44
N GLU A 109 -15.67 -3.95 -0.14
CA GLU A 109 -15.69 -2.71 0.62
C GLU A 109 -15.07 -2.92 2.00
N LEU A 110 -14.30 -1.92 2.45
CA LEU A 110 -13.83 -1.78 3.82
C LEU A 110 -14.30 -0.43 4.33
N ALA A 111 -14.85 -0.36 5.53
CA ALA A 111 -15.34 0.89 6.10
C ALA A 111 -15.11 0.93 7.60
N LEU A 112 -14.61 2.07 8.11
CA LEU A 112 -14.58 2.32 9.54
C LEU A 112 -16.02 2.44 10.08
N GLU A 113 -16.28 1.79 11.20
CA GLU A 113 -17.58 1.89 11.87
C GLU A 113 -17.74 3.28 12.48
N GLN A 114 -18.93 3.87 12.31
CA GLN A 114 -19.23 5.20 12.84
C GLN A 114 -19.92 5.08 14.20
N PRO A 115 -19.52 5.85 15.23
CA PRO A 115 -18.43 6.83 15.21
C PRO A 115 -17.05 6.14 15.14
N ILE A 116 -16.07 6.78 14.47
CA ILE A 116 -14.70 6.26 14.29
C ILE A 116 -14.04 5.88 15.62
N SER A 117 -14.40 6.55 16.72
CA SER A 117 -13.96 6.23 18.08
C SER A 117 -14.29 4.81 18.54
N SER A 118 -15.19 4.11 17.84
CA SER A 118 -15.46 2.68 18.05
C SER A 118 -14.23 1.79 17.84
N GLY A 119 -13.24 2.26 17.06
CA GLY A 119 -12.02 1.52 16.78
C GLY A 119 -12.27 0.23 15.98
N LYS A 120 -13.34 0.18 15.19
CA LYS A 120 -13.77 -0.99 14.42
C LYS A 120 -13.77 -0.71 12.92
N ILE A 121 -13.53 -1.77 12.15
CA ILE A 121 -13.53 -1.75 10.70
C ILE A 121 -14.37 -2.93 10.17
N ASN A 122 -15.30 -2.62 9.26
CA ASN A 122 -16.17 -3.59 8.61
C ASN A 122 -15.61 -3.96 7.22
N PHE A 123 -15.59 -5.25 6.93
CA PHE A 123 -15.15 -5.85 5.68
C PHE A 123 -16.37 -6.48 5.02
N ARG A 124 -16.70 -6.06 3.81
CA ARG A 124 -17.92 -6.47 3.09
C ARG A 124 -17.57 -7.13 1.77
N THR A 125 -18.31 -8.18 1.47
CA THR A 125 -18.27 -8.95 0.22
C THR A 125 -19.29 -8.38 -0.78
N PRO A 126 -19.15 -8.66 -2.09
CA PRO A 126 -20.14 -8.22 -3.09
C PRO A 126 -21.57 -8.70 -2.83
N THR A 127 -21.74 -9.81 -2.10
CA THR A 127 -23.05 -10.38 -1.76
C THR A 127 -23.66 -9.78 -0.49
N GLY A 128 -23.01 -8.78 0.11
CA GLY A 128 -23.50 -8.09 1.31
C GLY A 128 -23.13 -8.75 2.64
N LEU A 129 -22.51 -9.93 2.63
CA LEU A 129 -21.96 -10.52 3.86
C LEU A 129 -20.81 -9.65 4.38
N SER A 130 -20.80 -9.40 5.69
CA SER A 130 -19.76 -8.61 6.34
C SER A 130 -19.18 -9.25 7.60
N ARG A 131 -17.99 -8.78 7.96
CA ARG A 131 -17.27 -9.11 9.20
C ARG A 131 -16.67 -7.83 9.76
N THR A 132 -16.72 -7.68 11.08
CA THR A 132 -16.14 -6.52 11.77
C THR A 132 -14.97 -6.97 12.62
N PHE A 133 -13.89 -6.18 12.60
CA PHE A 133 -12.65 -6.43 13.32
C PHE A 133 -12.18 -5.16 14.02
N PRO A 134 -11.36 -5.28 15.09
CA PRO A 134 -10.72 -4.12 15.68
C PRO A 134 -9.69 -3.52 14.71
N VAL A 135 -9.62 -2.20 14.63
CA VAL A 135 -8.65 -1.45 13.80
C VAL A 135 -7.21 -1.79 14.20
N SER A 136 -6.95 -2.03 15.48
CA SER A 136 -5.62 -2.36 16.01
C SER A 136 -4.98 -3.56 15.32
N ALA A 137 -5.79 -4.54 14.86
CA ALA A 137 -5.31 -5.72 14.15
C ALA A 137 -4.70 -5.45 12.77
N PHE A 138 -4.82 -4.21 12.28
CA PHE A 138 -4.31 -3.75 11.00
C PHE A 138 -3.36 -2.56 11.13
N VAL A 139 -2.86 -2.29 12.33
CA VAL A 139 -1.84 -1.25 12.57
C VAL A 139 -0.50 -1.93 12.79
N VAL A 140 0.52 -1.49 12.05
CA VAL A 140 1.91 -1.92 12.24
C VAL A 140 2.74 -0.77 12.79
N PRO A 141 3.72 -1.04 13.67
CA PRO A 141 4.66 -0.02 14.13
C PRO A 141 5.38 0.61 12.93
N GLU A 142 5.45 1.94 12.91
CA GLU A 142 6.31 2.65 11.96
C GLU A 142 7.76 2.43 12.39
N VAL A 143 8.49 1.58 11.66
CA VAL A 143 9.94 1.46 11.83
C VAL A 143 10.55 2.73 11.25
N GLU A 144 10.95 3.66 12.13
CA GLU A 144 11.78 4.79 11.74
C GLU A 144 13.08 4.26 11.14
N LYS A 145 13.32 4.50 9.85
CA LYS A 145 14.64 4.25 9.25
C LYS A 145 15.62 5.25 9.86
N PRO A 146 16.79 4.84 10.37
CA PRO A 146 17.82 5.81 10.76
C PRO A 146 18.23 6.61 9.52
N ALA A 147 18.27 7.93 9.66
CA ALA A 147 18.71 8.85 8.61
C ALA A 147 20.10 8.42 8.12
N MET A 148 20.24 8.14 6.82
CA MET A 148 21.52 7.84 6.21
C MET A 148 22.35 9.13 6.25
N GLU A 149 23.34 9.17 7.14
CA GLU A 149 24.32 10.26 7.24
C GLU A 149 25.02 10.45 5.89
N LYS A 150 24.98 11.68 5.37
CA LYS A 150 25.81 12.09 4.24
C LYS A 150 27.28 12.14 4.70
N ASN A 151 28.00 11.03 4.56
CA ASN A 151 29.45 11.06 4.63
C ASN A 151 30.00 11.73 3.36
N ASN A 152 30.33 13.03 3.49
CA ASN A 152 31.25 13.70 2.57
C ASN A 152 32.65 13.10 2.76
N GLY A 153 32.94 12.05 2.00
CA GLY A 153 34.28 11.52 1.86
C GLY A 153 35.11 12.41 0.93
N THR A 154 35.91 13.29 1.53
CA THR A 154 37.08 13.91 0.89
C THR A 154 37.98 12.80 0.34
N THR A 155 38.21 12.77 -0.97
CA THR A 155 39.30 11.97 -1.54
C THR A 155 40.24 12.92 -2.26
N GLU A 156 41.39 13.14 -1.63
CA GLU A 156 42.59 13.70 -2.24
C GLU A 156 42.93 12.88 -3.49
N VAL A 157 43.14 13.55 -4.62
CA VAL A 157 43.88 12.97 -5.75
C VAL A 157 45.15 13.79 -5.90
N LYS A 158 46.26 13.17 -5.52
CA LYS A 158 47.62 13.60 -5.86
C LYS A 158 47.78 13.43 -7.36
N GLU A 159 48.05 14.50 -8.08
CA GLU A 159 48.55 14.42 -9.45
C GLU A 159 50.03 14.84 -9.44
N ALA A 160 50.89 13.85 -9.63
CA ALA A 160 52.32 14.05 -9.86
C ALA A 160 52.52 14.43 -11.33
N VAL A 161 53.01 15.64 -11.59
CA VAL A 161 53.44 16.06 -12.92
C VAL A 161 54.94 15.77 -13.05
N ALA A 162 55.26 14.88 -13.99
CA ALA A 162 56.61 14.58 -14.44
C ALA A 162 57.16 15.73 -15.31
N VAL A 163 58.46 15.93 -15.19
CA VAL A 163 59.27 16.99 -15.82
C VAL A 163 59.68 16.62 -17.24
N THR A 164 59.53 17.56 -18.18
CA THR A 164 60.24 17.78 -19.47
C THR A 164 60.07 19.29 -19.75
N ASP A 165 61.03 20.13 -20.14
CA ASP A 165 62.31 20.02 -20.85
C ASP A 165 63.11 21.33 -20.66
N ALA A 166 64.39 21.30 -21.09
CA ALA A 166 65.37 22.38 -21.33
C ALA A 166 66.52 22.53 -20.32
#